data_AF-A0A7I7SZC1-F1
#
_entry.id   AF-A0A7I7SZC1-F1
#
_cell.length_a   1.000
_cell.length_b   1.000
_cell.length_c   1.000
_cell.angle_alpha   90.00
_cell.angle_beta   90.00
_cell.angle_gamma   90.00
#
_symmetry.space_group_name_H-M   'P 1'
#
loop_
_entity.id
_entity.type
_entity.pdbx_description
1 polymer ?
#
loop_
_entity_poly.entity_id
_entity_poly.type
_entity_poly.pdbx_seq_one_letter_code
_entity_poly.pdbx_strand_id
1 'polypeptide(L)'
;MNQTRATRQPYAWLGAGALTLGIGAALASGSATASADTGHSGTTSGKVDSSVSNTKPSAAKAHSRPKTPRTVAGSARSVPDASSQPSSTVSARKNAASTVTDVADISTNAVPGYGETSYLPDNEVVVPGEAVRESLRQITQTQQLLHAQTWGAGNVAAGLASVVPQTFLAQAAWSLTMWQNSIEPVKAAVANTVGVPVTHQLAQASLLATMLLPTVAGIALDAAKLTTPLVGLLGAPTAAADARALVAQAKDNGQVYAVRLMRTVFTTQQIVYISVNGGPVVPVLLDTGSSGLTIINKYVGQTNLGPPQGTGTGSYGDSTTLVTYNYTNYLTTVDFGGGAVTEPFKVRVVDPTSEASYLNYSNAGVGVVGTLGIGANTPSGPTMTALLPGELKDGVLMYENIIGPYGLVVFGPNPLPSKGSISGGPIGDWQVQINDGTPVPLRGNVDSGGVWGGLPDWAVGDAAQESKLRPGTRVSVYTADGLTLLYTYVVGTKNSPNIYPVTATISNPNTGNIPFQLGPVYIDYGTPDRLGAMHFDVW
;
A
#
# COMPACT_ATOMS: atom_id res chain seq x y z
N MET A 1 -24.35 -29.88 -40.68
CA MET A 1 -25.38 -28.84 -40.39
C MET A 1 -25.26 -28.50 -38.92
N ASN A 2 -24.49 -27.45 -38.58
CA ASN A 2 -24.98 -26.10 -38.17
C ASN A 2 -25.46 -26.10 -36.71
N GLN A 3 -24.97 -25.31 -35.75
CA GLN A 3 -24.17 -24.08 -35.74
C GLN A 3 -23.43 -23.96 -34.40
N THR A 4 -22.16 -23.58 -34.41
CA THR A 4 -21.42 -23.07 -33.24
C THR A 4 -21.63 -21.57 -33.13
N ARG A 5 -22.17 -21.10 -32.00
CA ARG A 5 -22.38 -19.68 -31.70
C ARG A 5 -21.09 -19.11 -31.12
N ALA A 6 -20.33 -18.40 -31.93
CA ALA A 6 -19.19 -17.61 -31.47
C ALA A 6 -19.70 -16.32 -30.80
N THR A 7 -19.41 -16.15 -29.51
CA THR A 7 -19.63 -14.91 -28.77
C THR A 7 -18.51 -13.93 -29.10
N ARG A 8 -18.85 -12.83 -29.78
CA ARG A 8 -17.97 -11.68 -30.01
C ARG A 8 -17.85 -10.87 -28.72
N GLN A 9 -16.63 -10.65 -28.23
CA GLN A 9 -16.35 -9.59 -27.26
C GLN A 9 -16.18 -8.25 -28.01
N PRO A 10 -16.91 -7.18 -27.64
CA PRO A 10 -16.64 -5.86 -28.20
C PRO A 10 -16.06 -4.91 -27.13
N TYR A 11 -15.20 -3.99 -27.60
CA TYR A 11 -14.70 -2.77 -26.96
C TYR A 11 -13.52 -2.89 -25.96
N ALA A 12 -12.30 -2.88 -26.50
CA ALA A 12 -11.09 -2.49 -25.76
C ALA A 12 -10.18 -1.49 -26.51
N TRP A 13 -10.52 -1.08 -27.74
CA TRP A 13 -9.55 -0.42 -28.63
C TRP A 13 -9.72 1.09 -28.85
N LEU A 14 -10.63 1.76 -28.13
CA LEU A 14 -10.85 3.22 -28.30
C LEU A 14 -10.56 4.08 -27.05
N GLY A 15 -10.20 3.48 -25.91
CA GLY A 15 -9.99 4.22 -24.66
C GLY A 15 -8.55 4.66 -24.37
N ALA A 16 -7.55 3.91 -24.82
CA ALA A 16 -6.16 4.16 -24.43
C ALA A 16 -5.52 5.35 -25.16
N GLY A 17 -5.84 5.57 -26.45
CA GLY A 17 -5.20 6.63 -27.25
C GLY A 17 -5.61 8.06 -26.87
N ALA A 18 -6.82 8.25 -26.33
CA ALA A 18 -7.31 9.59 -25.96
C ALA A 18 -6.76 10.06 -24.59
N LEU A 19 -6.47 9.13 -23.67
CA LEU A 19 -5.89 9.47 -22.36
C LEU A 19 -4.40 9.86 -22.47
N THR A 20 -3.62 9.19 -23.32
CA THR A 20 -2.18 9.47 -23.46
C THR A 20 -1.90 10.80 -24.15
N LEU A 21 -2.73 11.20 -25.13
CA LEU A 21 -2.63 12.51 -25.80
C LEU A 21 -3.19 13.65 -24.93
N GLY A 22 -4.26 13.40 -24.16
CA GLY A 22 -4.88 14.41 -23.29
C GLY A 22 -4.01 14.81 -22.08
N ILE A 23 -3.32 13.85 -21.46
CA ILE A 23 -2.46 14.12 -20.29
C ILE A 23 -1.12 14.75 -20.70
N GLY A 24 -0.54 14.34 -21.84
CA GLY A 24 0.70 14.95 -22.35
C GLY A 24 0.57 16.43 -22.71
N ALA A 25 -0.59 16.86 -23.24
CA ALA A 25 -0.83 18.27 -23.58
C ALA A 25 -1.12 19.15 -22.36
N ALA A 26 -1.76 18.61 -21.32
CA ALA A 26 -2.08 19.34 -20.10
C ALA A 26 -0.85 19.59 -19.20
N LEU A 27 0.15 18.70 -19.22
CA LEU A 27 1.40 18.87 -18.45
C LEU A 27 2.45 19.72 -19.17
N ALA A 28 2.38 19.86 -20.51
CA ALA A 28 3.31 20.69 -21.29
C ALA A 28 2.94 22.18 -21.30
N SER A 29 1.71 22.55 -20.90
CA SER A 29 1.27 23.94 -20.76
C SER A 29 1.46 24.41 -19.32
N GLY A 30 2.71 24.59 -18.93
CA GLY A 30 3.08 25.17 -17.64
C GLY A 30 2.40 26.52 -17.43
N SER A 31 1.69 26.66 -16.31
CA SER A 31 1.13 27.92 -15.85
C SER A 31 2.25 28.93 -15.66
N ALA A 32 2.26 29.94 -16.51
CA ALA A 32 3.08 31.13 -16.34
C ALA A 32 2.77 31.78 -14.99
N THR A 33 3.83 32.15 -14.28
CA THR A 33 3.82 33.01 -13.10
C THR A 33 3.15 34.35 -13.44
N ALA A 34 2.12 34.73 -12.69
CA ALA A 34 1.57 36.09 -12.73
C ALA A 34 2.01 36.84 -11.46
N SER A 35 2.94 37.78 -11.65
CA SER A 35 3.32 38.80 -10.69
C SER A 35 2.14 39.74 -10.43
N ALA A 36 1.78 39.96 -9.17
CA ALA A 36 0.80 40.97 -8.78
C ALA A 36 1.54 42.29 -8.50
N ASP A 37 1.38 43.27 -9.41
CA ASP A 37 1.72 44.66 -9.15
C ASP A 37 0.44 45.42 -8.75
N THR A 38 0.51 46.15 -7.66
CA THR A 38 -0.60 46.91 -7.06
C THR A 38 -0.46 48.38 -7.42
N GLY A 39 -1.41 48.95 -8.18
CA GLY A 39 -1.37 50.40 -8.42
C GLY A 39 -2.49 51.02 -9.25
N HIS A 40 -3.61 51.32 -8.59
CA HIS A 40 -4.41 52.57 -8.68
C HIS A 40 -5.12 53.02 -9.99
N SER A 41 -6.45 52.92 -9.92
CA SER A 41 -7.52 53.95 -10.13
C SER A 41 -7.64 54.75 -11.44
N GLY A 42 -8.83 54.65 -12.07
CA GLY A 42 -9.33 55.68 -13.01
C GLY A 42 -10.53 55.30 -13.87
N THR A 43 -11.74 55.41 -13.30
CA THR A 43 -13.08 55.63 -13.90
C THR A 43 -13.23 55.96 -15.41
N THR A 44 -14.10 55.26 -16.16
CA THR A 44 -15.50 55.66 -16.52
C THR A 44 -16.16 54.82 -17.65
N SER A 45 -17.45 54.49 -17.41
CA SER A 45 -18.61 54.36 -18.32
C SER A 45 -18.66 53.40 -19.50
N GLY A 46 -19.70 52.54 -19.48
CA GLY A 46 -20.34 51.98 -20.68
C GLY A 46 -21.31 50.81 -20.39
N LYS A 47 -22.62 51.10 -20.40
CA LYS A 47 -23.80 50.20 -20.30
C LYS A 47 -23.73 48.97 -21.24
N VAL A 48 -24.40 47.83 -20.99
CA VAL A 48 -25.82 47.57 -21.36
C VAL A 48 -26.36 46.27 -20.69
N ASP A 49 -27.54 46.40 -20.06
CA ASP A 49 -28.75 45.53 -19.88
C ASP A 49 -28.63 44.02 -19.57
N SER A 50 -29.07 43.58 -18.37
CA SER A 50 -30.42 43.05 -18.00
C SER A 50 -30.44 41.50 -18.05
N SER A 51 -31.08 40.70 -17.18
CA SER A 51 -32.14 40.83 -16.18
C SER A 51 -32.25 39.53 -15.35
N VAL A 52 -32.57 39.65 -14.04
CA VAL A 52 -33.65 38.94 -13.28
C VAL A 52 -33.65 37.37 -13.29
N SER A 53 -33.68 36.61 -12.18
CA SER A 53 -34.58 36.66 -11.02
C SER A 53 -34.05 35.93 -9.76
N ASN A 54 -34.29 36.56 -8.61
CA ASN A 54 -34.34 35.96 -7.28
C ASN A 54 -35.52 35.00 -7.10
N THR A 55 -35.33 33.93 -6.31
CA THR A 55 -36.33 33.43 -5.35
C THR A 55 -35.65 32.72 -4.17
N LYS A 56 -35.77 33.35 -3.00
CA LYS A 56 -35.75 32.82 -1.62
C LYS A 56 -36.99 33.45 -0.94
N PRO A 57 -37.40 33.16 0.31
CA PRO A 57 -37.00 32.10 1.25
C PRO A 57 -38.21 31.47 1.98
N SER A 58 -37.97 30.57 2.94
CA SER A 58 -38.88 30.40 4.10
C SER A 58 -38.09 30.03 5.35
N ALA A 59 -38.39 30.74 6.43
CA ALA A 59 -37.75 30.75 7.74
C ALA A 59 -38.53 29.87 8.74
N ALA A 60 -37.83 29.20 9.67
CA ALA A 60 -37.79 29.49 11.11
C ALA A 60 -38.84 28.82 12.02
N LYS A 61 -38.34 28.26 13.15
CA LYS A 61 -38.86 28.17 14.54
C LYS A 61 -38.27 26.89 15.18
N ALA A 62 -37.44 26.92 16.24
CA ALA A 62 -37.56 27.44 17.61
C ALA A 62 -38.51 26.64 18.53
N HIS A 63 -38.00 26.35 19.74
CA HIS A 63 -38.63 25.77 20.96
C HIS A 63 -38.61 24.24 21.04
N SER A 64 -38.34 23.55 22.17
CA SER A 64 -38.40 23.92 23.59
C SER A 64 -37.71 22.86 24.46
N ARG A 65 -37.01 23.31 25.52
CA ARG A 65 -36.76 22.57 26.78
C ARG A 65 -38.02 22.71 27.66
N PRO A 66 -38.34 21.78 28.58
CA PRO A 66 -38.09 22.11 30.00
C PRO A 66 -37.92 20.92 31.00
N LYS A 67 -37.36 21.28 32.17
CA LYS A 67 -37.65 20.81 33.56
C LYS A 67 -37.15 19.44 34.09
N THR A 68 -36.18 19.55 35.01
CA THR A 68 -36.10 18.81 36.29
C THR A 68 -37.13 19.38 37.30
N PRO A 69 -37.47 18.67 38.41
CA PRO A 69 -36.75 18.90 39.69
C PRO A 69 -36.75 17.75 40.74
N ARG A 70 -35.79 17.88 41.70
CA ARG A 70 -35.91 17.73 43.18
C ARG A 70 -35.57 16.40 43.93
N THR A 71 -34.51 16.51 44.77
CA THR A 71 -34.32 16.18 46.23
C THR A 71 -34.47 14.72 46.72
N VAL A 72 -33.71 14.15 47.68
CA VAL A 72 -33.29 14.60 49.05
C VAL A 72 -32.01 13.84 49.52
N ALA A 73 -31.26 14.48 50.44
CA ALA A 73 -30.26 14.01 51.44
C ALA A 73 -30.40 12.57 51.99
N GLY A 74 -29.42 11.92 52.63
CA GLY A 74 -28.12 12.26 53.21
C GLY A 74 -27.78 11.18 54.26
N SER A 75 -26.54 11.08 54.72
CA SER A 75 -26.15 10.88 56.14
C SER A 75 -24.70 10.38 56.27
N ALA A 76 -24.01 10.95 57.24
CA ALA A 76 -22.65 10.67 57.65
C ALA A 76 -22.57 9.52 58.67
N ARG A 77 -21.42 8.85 58.76
CA ARG A 77 -20.89 8.42 60.07
C ARG A 77 -19.37 8.17 60.06
N SER A 78 -18.83 8.40 61.24
CA SER A 78 -17.46 8.68 61.69
C SER A 78 -16.56 7.45 61.92
N VAL A 79 -15.24 7.69 61.80
CA VAL A 79 -13.98 7.22 62.47
C VAL A 79 -14.10 6.41 63.78
N PRO A 80 -13.06 5.68 64.32
CA PRO A 80 -11.65 6.09 64.61
C PRO A 80 -10.56 5.07 64.14
N ASP A 81 -9.30 5.42 63.81
CA ASP A 81 -8.14 5.97 64.56
C ASP A 81 -7.14 4.89 65.06
N ALA A 82 -5.84 5.06 64.74
CA ALA A 82 -4.66 4.64 65.54
C ALA A 82 -3.33 4.78 64.75
N SER A 83 -2.72 5.95 64.92
CA SER A 83 -1.29 6.32 64.98
C SER A 83 -0.17 5.25 64.86
N SER A 84 0.89 5.57 64.10
CA SER A 84 2.21 5.98 64.66
C SER A 84 3.27 6.29 63.57
N GLN A 85 3.84 7.50 63.66
CA GLN A 85 5.14 7.96 63.16
C GLN A 85 6.07 8.17 64.40
N PRO A 86 7.36 8.61 64.35
CA PRO A 86 8.21 9.04 63.21
C PRO A 86 9.68 8.55 63.26
N SER A 87 10.45 8.79 62.18
CA SER A 87 11.79 9.38 62.33
C SER A 87 12.25 10.07 61.03
N SER A 88 12.87 11.22 61.23
CA SER A 88 13.27 12.22 60.23
C SER A 88 14.75 12.12 59.90
N THR A 89 15.11 12.34 58.64
CA THR A 89 16.37 13.03 58.30
C THR A 89 16.22 13.81 56.99
N VAL A 90 16.48 15.11 57.10
CA VAL A 90 16.57 16.12 56.05
C VAL A 90 17.90 15.95 55.31
N SER A 91 17.91 16.05 53.97
CA SER A 91 18.94 16.81 53.23
C SER A 91 18.66 16.96 51.72
N ALA A 92 18.78 18.23 51.30
CA ALA A 92 19.26 18.75 50.02
C ALA A 92 18.44 18.52 48.72
N ARG A 93 17.79 19.61 48.30
CA ARG A 93 17.44 19.91 46.91
C ARG A 93 18.65 19.77 45.98
N LYS A 94 18.49 19.04 44.88
CA LYS A 94 19.23 19.27 43.64
C LYS A 94 18.30 19.01 42.45
N ASN A 95 18.13 20.03 41.63
CA ASN A 95 17.47 19.93 40.33
C ASN A 95 18.20 18.88 39.49
N ALA A 96 17.47 17.88 38.99
CA ALA A 96 17.97 16.96 37.97
C ALA A 96 16.91 16.88 36.86
N ALA A 97 17.31 17.34 35.68
CA ALA A 97 16.62 17.07 34.43
C ALA A 97 16.50 15.55 34.26
N SER A 98 15.28 15.04 34.10
CA SER A 98 15.05 13.65 33.77
C SER A 98 15.37 13.44 32.29
N THR A 99 16.60 13.02 32.02
CA THR A 99 16.98 12.30 30.80
C THR A 99 16.21 10.98 30.75
N VAL A 100 15.43 10.82 29.69
CA VAL A 100 14.79 9.55 29.31
C VAL A 100 15.88 8.64 28.76
N THR A 101 16.32 7.68 29.57
CA THR A 101 17.05 6.49 29.13
C THR A 101 16.77 5.40 30.14
N ASP A 102 15.89 4.47 29.78
CA ASP A 102 16.15 3.03 29.83
C ASP A 102 14.93 2.30 29.23
N VAL A 103 15.10 1.85 27.98
CA VAL A 103 14.20 0.91 27.30
C VAL A 103 14.46 -0.46 27.93
N ALA A 104 13.90 -0.69 29.12
CA ALA A 104 13.98 -1.97 29.79
C ALA A 104 12.92 -2.93 29.22
N ASP A 105 13.41 -3.90 28.47
CA ASP A 105 12.88 -5.26 28.28
C ASP A 105 11.38 -5.44 27.97
N ILE A 106 11.00 -5.06 26.75
CA ILE A 106 9.68 -5.34 26.14
C ILE A 106 9.63 -6.78 25.57
N SER A 107 10.71 -7.56 25.68
CA SER A 107 10.87 -8.86 25.01
C SER A 107 10.06 -10.02 25.59
N THR A 108 9.56 -9.89 26.84
CA THR A 108 9.06 -11.05 27.60
C THR A 108 7.72 -11.62 27.13
N ASN A 109 7.00 -10.95 26.21
CA ASN A 109 5.73 -11.44 25.65
C ASN A 109 5.75 -11.64 24.14
N ALA A 110 6.86 -11.38 23.44
CA ALA A 110 6.97 -11.73 22.04
C ALA A 110 7.09 -13.26 21.90
N VAL A 111 6.32 -13.86 21.02
CA VAL A 111 6.52 -15.27 20.63
C VAL A 111 7.98 -15.43 20.17
N PRO A 112 8.80 -16.30 20.78
CA PRO A 112 10.20 -16.45 20.42
C PRO A 112 10.36 -16.70 18.91
N GLY A 113 11.16 -15.87 18.24
CA GLY A 113 11.46 -15.98 16.80
C GLY A 113 10.58 -15.15 15.84
N TYR A 114 9.56 -14.43 16.33
CA TYR A 114 8.76 -13.53 15.50
C TYR A 114 9.34 -12.11 15.52
N GLY A 115 9.64 -11.52 14.37
CA GLY A 115 10.11 -10.13 14.28
C GLY A 115 11.63 -9.93 14.40
N GLU A 116 12.42 -10.99 14.53
CA GLU A 116 13.89 -10.90 14.71
C GLU A 116 14.68 -11.60 13.58
N THR A 117 14.00 -12.29 12.66
CA THR A 117 14.64 -13.06 11.57
C THR A 117 14.12 -12.57 10.23
N SER A 118 15.01 -12.09 9.35
CA SER A 118 14.62 -11.77 7.97
C SER A 118 14.16 -13.04 7.24
N TYR A 119 12.96 -13.00 6.66
CA TYR A 119 12.47 -14.01 5.72
C TYR A 119 12.45 -13.49 4.29
N LEU A 120 12.90 -12.24 4.05
CA LEU A 120 13.03 -11.71 2.70
C LEU A 120 14.08 -12.51 1.91
N PRO A 121 13.86 -12.77 0.61
CA PRO A 121 14.85 -13.40 -0.26
C PRO A 121 16.13 -12.55 -0.31
N ASP A 122 17.27 -13.16 -0.65
CA ASP A 122 18.51 -12.42 -0.88
C ASP A 122 18.33 -11.44 -2.04
N ASN A 123 17.97 -10.21 -1.70
CA ASN A 123 17.78 -9.12 -2.63
C ASN A 123 19.03 -8.25 -2.67
N GLU A 124 19.43 -7.86 -3.87
CA GLU A 124 20.33 -6.74 -4.07
C GLU A 124 19.68 -5.48 -3.49
N VAL A 125 20.48 -4.62 -2.87
CA VAL A 125 20.03 -3.29 -2.43
C VAL A 125 19.56 -2.55 -3.67
N VAL A 126 18.27 -2.22 -3.73
CA VAL A 126 17.71 -1.52 -4.88
C VAL A 126 18.06 -0.05 -4.79
N VAL A 127 18.66 0.48 -5.86
CA VAL A 127 18.95 1.90 -6.01
C VAL A 127 17.82 2.53 -6.83
N PRO A 128 16.98 3.39 -6.22
CA PRO A 128 15.82 3.95 -6.91
C PRO A 128 16.16 4.59 -8.27
N GLY A 129 15.48 4.13 -9.31
CA GLY A 129 15.63 4.61 -10.68
C GLY A 129 16.85 4.08 -11.43
N GLU A 130 17.66 3.19 -10.85
CA GLU A 130 18.73 2.50 -11.57
C GLU A 130 18.17 1.61 -12.68
N ALA A 131 17.09 0.86 -12.41
CA ALA A 131 16.47 0.00 -13.41
C ALA A 131 15.95 0.82 -14.61
N VAL A 132 15.43 2.03 -14.34
CA VAL A 132 15.02 2.94 -15.42
C VAL A 132 16.21 3.41 -16.26
N ARG A 133 17.37 3.71 -15.66
CA ARG A 133 18.58 4.05 -16.45
C ARG A 133 19.01 2.90 -17.33
N GLU A 134 18.95 1.69 -16.80
CA GLU A 134 19.28 0.48 -17.55
C GLU A 134 18.29 0.24 -18.71
N SER A 135 16.99 0.44 -18.47
CA SER A 135 15.97 0.41 -19.51
C SER A 135 16.23 1.43 -20.61
N LEU A 136 16.56 2.68 -20.27
CA LEU A 136 16.92 3.73 -21.22
C LEU A 136 18.17 3.37 -22.05
N ARG A 137 19.17 2.73 -21.44
CA ARG A 137 20.36 2.22 -22.14
C ARG A 137 19.98 1.12 -23.12
N GLN A 138 19.13 0.17 -22.73
CA GLN A 138 18.68 -0.93 -23.59
C GLN A 138 17.80 -0.44 -24.75
N ILE A 139 16.96 0.58 -24.51
CA ILE A 139 16.23 1.27 -25.58
C ILE A 139 17.21 1.88 -26.58
N THR A 140 18.19 2.65 -26.09
CA THR A 140 19.20 3.30 -26.94
C THR A 140 19.98 2.27 -27.76
N GLN A 141 20.40 1.15 -27.14
CA GLN A 141 21.07 0.06 -27.82
C GLN A 141 20.20 -0.58 -28.90
N THR A 142 18.91 -0.78 -28.63
CA THR A 142 17.95 -1.29 -29.62
C THR A 142 17.85 -0.34 -30.82
N GLN A 143 17.73 0.96 -30.58
CA GLN A 143 17.63 1.97 -31.64
C GLN A 143 18.90 1.97 -32.50
N GLN A 144 20.08 1.90 -31.88
CA GLN A 144 21.37 1.85 -32.57
C GLN A 144 21.52 0.56 -33.39
N LEU A 145 21.15 -0.59 -32.83
CA LEU A 145 21.18 -1.89 -33.51
C LEU A 145 20.29 -1.87 -34.76
N LEU A 146 19.04 -1.45 -34.62
CA LEU A 146 18.11 -1.37 -35.74
C LEU A 146 18.60 -0.40 -36.81
N HIS A 147 19.12 0.76 -36.43
CA HIS A 147 19.66 1.72 -37.39
C HIS A 147 20.88 1.14 -38.14
N ALA A 148 21.87 0.61 -37.41
CA ALA A 148 23.10 0.08 -37.99
C ALA A 148 22.85 -1.09 -38.95
N GLN A 149 21.91 -1.98 -38.62
CA GLN A 149 21.61 -3.19 -39.41
C GLN A 149 20.55 -2.98 -40.50
N THR A 150 19.99 -1.77 -40.61
CA THR A 150 19.02 -1.43 -41.66
C THR A 150 19.56 -0.31 -42.55
N TRP A 151 19.30 0.95 -42.19
CA TRP A 151 19.79 2.13 -42.89
C TRP A 151 21.32 2.16 -42.98
N GLY A 152 22.01 1.89 -41.86
CA GLY A 152 23.47 1.88 -41.81
C GLY A 152 24.12 0.78 -42.66
N ALA A 153 23.39 -0.30 -42.94
CA ALA A 153 23.81 -1.39 -43.81
C ALA A 153 23.37 -1.20 -45.27
N GLY A 154 22.69 -0.10 -45.60
CA GLY A 154 22.14 0.15 -46.93
C GLY A 154 20.87 -0.65 -47.26
N ASN A 155 20.27 -1.35 -46.29
CA ASN A 155 19.01 -2.07 -46.48
C ASN A 155 17.82 -1.11 -46.29
N VAL A 156 17.43 -0.44 -47.38
CA VAL A 156 16.33 0.54 -47.41
C VAL A 156 14.97 -0.07 -47.03
N ALA A 157 14.69 -1.32 -47.43
CA ALA A 157 13.41 -1.96 -47.14
C ALA A 157 13.27 -2.24 -45.63
N ALA A 158 14.29 -2.85 -45.01
CA ALA A 158 14.33 -3.02 -43.57
C ALA A 158 14.41 -1.67 -42.83
N GLY A 159 15.04 -0.67 -43.45
CA GLY A 159 15.11 0.70 -42.93
C GLY A 159 13.73 1.34 -42.79
N LEU A 160 12.90 1.26 -43.82
CA LEU A 160 11.52 1.78 -43.77
C LEU A 160 10.69 1.04 -42.73
N ALA A 161 10.84 -0.29 -42.62
CA ALA A 161 10.15 -1.04 -41.57
C ALA A 161 10.65 -0.73 -40.16
N SER A 162 11.91 -0.29 -39.98
CA SER A 162 12.43 0.03 -38.65
C SER A 162 11.89 1.35 -38.09
N VAL A 163 11.31 2.23 -38.91
CA VAL A 163 10.70 3.51 -38.47
C VAL A 163 9.61 3.28 -37.42
N VAL A 164 8.78 2.25 -37.58
CA VAL A 164 7.67 1.96 -36.67
C VAL A 164 8.17 1.56 -35.27
N PRO A 165 9.01 0.52 -35.09
CA PRO A 165 9.55 0.19 -33.78
C PRO A 165 10.41 1.33 -33.21
N GLN A 166 11.16 2.08 -34.03
CA GLN A 166 11.92 3.26 -33.57
C GLN A 166 11.03 4.34 -32.95
N THR A 167 9.85 4.58 -33.52
CA THR A 167 8.88 5.56 -32.99
C THR A 167 8.37 5.14 -31.61
N PHE A 168 8.06 3.85 -31.43
CA PHE A 168 7.64 3.33 -30.14
C PHE A 168 8.77 3.34 -29.10
N LEU A 169 10.00 3.02 -29.50
CA LEU A 169 11.18 3.12 -28.65
C LEU A 169 11.40 4.56 -28.16
N ALA A 170 11.22 5.56 -29.03
CA ALA A 170 11.32 6.96 -28.65
C ALA A 170 10.22 7.39 -27.64
N GLN A 171 8.98 6.91 -27.82
CA GLN A 171 7.89 7.15 -26.86
C GLN A 171 8.17 6.53 -25.49
N ALA A 172 8.72 5.31 -25.47
CA ALA A 172 9.13 4.65 -24.24
C ALA A 172 10.24 5.44 -23.52
N ALA A 173 11.28 5.84 -24.26
CA ALA A 173 12.39 6.64 -23.71
C ALA A 173 11.91 7.98 -23.14
N TRP A 174 11.01 8.67 -23.84
CA TRP A 174 10.42 9.92 -23.36
C TRP A 174 9.66 9.72 -22.05
N SER A 175 8.81 8.70 -21.98
CA SER A 175 7.98 8.42 -20.80
C SER A 175 8.84 8.10 -19.57
N LEU A 176 9.85 7.25 -19.74
CA LEU A 176 10.79 6.88 -18.67
C LEU A 176 11.66 8.06 -18.22
N THR A 177 12.14 8.87 -19.16
CA THR A 177 12.90 10.09 -18.85
C THR A 177 12.05 11.09 -18.07
N MET A 178 10.79 11.25 -18.47
CA MET A 178 9.85 12.13 -17.77
C MET A 178 9.57 11.63 -16.36
N TRP A 179 9.40 10.32 -16.17
CA TRP A 179 9.27 9.73 -14.82
C TRP A 179 10.50 10.05 -13.97
N GLN A 180 11.70 9.73 -14.48
CA GLN A 180 12.96 9.88 -13.74
C GLN A 180 13.22 11.32 -13.30
N ASN A 181 12.83 12.29 -14.12
CA ASN A 181 13.01 13.71 -13.81
C ASN A 181 11.90 14.31 -12.93
N SER A 182 10.74 13.64 -12.80
CA SER A 182 9.56 14.23 -12.14
C SER A 182 9.17 13.56 -10.82
N ILE A 183 9.52 12.30 -10.58
CA ILE A 183 9.03 11.56 -9.40
C ILE A 183 9.41 12.23 -8.07
N GLU A 184 10.67 12.60 -7.87
CA GLU A 184 11.12 13.23 -6.63
C GLU A 184 10.58 14.67 -6.42
N PRO A 185 10.60 15.57 -7.43
CA PRO A 185 9.94 16.88 -7.30
C PRO A 185 8.45 16.78 -6.98
N VAL A 186 7.74 15.82 -7.58
CA VAL A 186 6.30 15.64 -7.35
C VAL A 186 6.03 15.06 -5.95
N LYS A 187 6.86 14.13 -5.47
CA LYS A 187 6.84 13.67 -4.07
C LYS A 187 7.02 14.82 -3.09
N ALA A 188 8.00 15.68 -3.33
CA ALA A 188 8.23 16.88 -2.51
C ALA A 188 7.02 17.84 -2.57
N ALA A 189 6.38 17.99 -3.72
CA ALA A 189 5.17 18.81 -3.85
C ALA A 189 4.01 18.27 -2.99
N VAL A 190 3.81 16.95 -2.92
CA VAL A 190 2.80 16.34 -2.02
C VAL A 190 3.10 16.68 -0.56
N ALA A 191 4.34 16.47 -0.11
CA ALA A 191 4.75 16.81 1.27
C ALA A 191 4.55 18.31 1.60
N ASN A 192 4.92 19.20 0.69
CA ASN A 192 4.91 20.64 0.94
C ASN A 192 3.51 21.28 0.87
N THR A 193 2.51 20.54 0.37
CA THR A 193 1.15 21.06 0.15
C THR A 193 0.14 20.56 1.16
N VAL A 194 0.56 19.73 2.11
CA VAL A 194 -0.29 19.26 3.22
C VAL A 194 -0.98 20.45 3.90
N GLY A 195 -2.28 20.35 4.06
CA GLY A 195 -3.10 21.41 4.66
C GLY A 195 -3.51 22.54 3.70
N VAL A 196 -3.14 22.48 2.42
CA VAL A 196 -3.60 23.41 1.36
C VAL A 196 -4.46 22.63 0.34
N PRO A 197 -5.78 22.50 0.56
CA PRO A 197 -6.59 21.43 -0.04
C PRO A 197 -6.51 21.31 -1.57
N VAL A 198 -6.64 22.43 -2.30
CA VAL A 198 -6.66 22.41 -3.77
C VAL A 198 -5.27 22.10 -4.35
N THR A 199 -4.22 22.76 -3.83
CA THR A 199 -2.85 22.54 -4.29
C THR A 199 -2.39 21.11 -3.99
N HIS A 200 -2.83 20.58 -2.85
CA HIS A 200 -2.53 19.23 -2.44
C HIS A 200 -3.17 18.16 -3.33
N GLN A 201 -4.46 18.33 -3.66
CA GLN A 201 -5.14 17.44 -4.61
C GLN A 201 -4.49 17.45 -5.99
N LEU A 202 -4.02 18.61 -6.45
CA LEU A 202 -3.27 18.71 -7.71
C LEU A 202 -1.92 17.98 -7.62
N ALA A 203 -1.18 18.13 -6.51
CA ALA A 203 0.08 17.42 -6.30
C ALA A 203 -0.12 15.89 -6.28
N GLN A 204 -1.17 15.40 -5.61
CA GLN A 204 -1.55 13.98 -5.60
C GLN A 204 -1.92 13.47 -7.00
N ALA A 205 -2.69 14.24 -7.76
CA ALA A 205 -3.05 13.88 -9.14
C ALA A 205 -1.81 13.84 -10.05
N SER A 206 -0.89 14.80 -9.90
CA SER A 206 0.40 14.78 -10.60
C SER A 206 1.23 13.55 -10.22
N LEU A 207 1.28 13.17 -8.94
CA LEU A 207 1.99 11.97 -8.50
C LEU A 207 1.42 10.71 -9.14
N LEU A 208 0.10 10.56 -9.12
CA LEU A 208 -0.57 9.42 -9.77
C LEU A 208 -0.25 9.37 -11.27
N ALA A 209 -0.30 10.51 -11.96
CA ALA A 209 0.05 10.58 -13.37
C ALA A 209 1.52 10.18 -13.62
N THR A 210 2.45 10.67 -12.79
CA THR A 210 3.87 10.31 -12.87
C THR A 210 4.07 8.82 -12.65
N MET A 211 3.43 8.21 -11.64
CA MET A 211 3.52 6.77 -11.37
C MET A 211 3.07 5.89 -12.55
N LEU A 212 2.21 6.40 -13.44
CA LEU A 212 1.73 5.66 -14.61
C LEU A 212 2.67 5.75 -15.83
N LEU A 213 3.65 6.66 -15.85
CA LEU A 213 4.59 6.83 -16.97
C LEU A 213 5.40 5.55 -17.29
N PRO A 214 5.92 4.78 -16.30
CA PRO A 214 6.53 3.47 -16.55
C PRO A 214 5.59 2.49 -17.27
N THR A 215 4.30 2.50 -16.93
CA THR A 215 3.29 1.66 -17.60
C THR A 215 3.10 2.10 -19.06
N VAL A 216 3.07 3.41 -19.33
CA VAL A 216 3.00 3.95 -20.70
C VAL A 216 4.23 3.52 -21.51
N ALA A 217 5.43 3.55 -20.91
CA ALA A 217 6.64 3.06 -21.55
C ALA A 217 6.54 1.56 -21.88
N GLY A 218 6.02 0.74 -20.96
CA GLY A 218 5.79 -0.69 -21.18
C GLY A 218 4.86 -0.98 -22.37
N ILE A 219 3.77 -0.21 -22.52
CA ILE A 219 2.85 -0.32 -23.68
C ILE A 219 3.59 -0.02 -24.99
N ALA A 220 4.39 1.05 -25.01
CA ALA A 220 5.18 1.41 -26.18
C ALA A 220 6.23 0.32 -26.51
N LEU A 221 6.90 -0.25 -25.50
CA LEU A 221 7.85 -1.35 -25.69
C LEU A 221 7.18 -2.63 -26.21
N ASP A 222 5.98 -2.97 -25.74
CA ASP A 222 5.20 -4.08 -26.31
C ASP A 222 4.86 -3.83 -27.78
N ALA A 223 4.47 -2.61 -28.14
CA ALA A 223 4.20 -2.23 -29.53
C ALA A 223 5.48 -2.28 -30.41
N ALA A 224 6.62 -1.84 -29.88
CA ALA A 224 7.91 -1.99 -30.55
C ALA A 224 8.20 -3.48 -30.80
N LYS A 225 8.12 -4.32 -29.77
CA LYS A 225 8.37 -5.78 -29.87
C LYS A 225 7.45 -6.47 -30.88
N LEU A 226 6.19 -6.04 -30.98
CA LEU A 226 5.21 -6.57 -31.93
C LEU A 226 5.53 -6.19 -33.39
N THR A 227 6.14 -5.02 -33.61
CA THR A 227 6.43 -4.49 -34.95
C THR A 227 7.84 -4.83 -35.46
N THR A 228 8.78 -5.11 -34.57
CA THR A 228 10.16 -5.53 -34.91
C THR A 228 10.27 -6.71 -35.90
N PRO A 229 9.40 -7.75 -35.89
CA PRO A 229 9.47 -8.84 -36.88
C PRO A 229 9.40 -8.38 -38.34
N LEU A 230 8.76 -7.24 -38.63
CA LEU A 230 8.71 -6.70 -39.99
C LEU A 230 10.11 -6.32 -40.51
N VAL A 231 10.99 -5.85 -39.63
CA VAL A 231 12.40 -5.58 -39.94
C VAL A 231 13.11 -6.88 -40.36
N GLY A 232 12.81 -7.97 -39.64
CA GLY A 232 13.36 -9.29 -39.94
C GLY A 232 12.91 -9.82 -41.29
N LEU A 233 11.61 -9.70 -41.58
CA LEU A 233 11.00 -10.12 -42.85
C LEU A 233 11.59 -9.39 -44.06
N LEU A 234 12.01 -8.14 -43.88
CA LEU A 234 12.58 -7.29 -44.93
C LEU A 234 14.11 -7.31 -45.00
N GLY A 235 14.75 -8.32 -44.40
CA GLY A 235 16.16 -8.64 -44.65
C GLY A 235 17.12 -8.32 -43.51
N ALA A 236 16.64 -8.14 -42.27
CA ALA A 236 17.49 -8.05 -41.08
C ALA A 236 17.01 -8.96 -39.92
N PRO A 237 16.90 -10.29 -40.13
CA PRO A 237 16.29 -11.23 -39.18
C PRO A 237 17.04 -11.32 -37.83
N THR A 238 18.37 -11.34 -37.84
CA THR A 238 19.18 -11.39 -36.61
C THR A 238 18.99 -10.12 -35.79
N ALA A 239 19.06 -8.95 -36.43
CA ALA A 239 18.82 -7.67 -35.76
C ALA A 239 17.41 -7.59 -35.17
N ALA A 240 16.41 -8.15 -35.84
CA ALA A 240 15.04 -8.21 -35.32
C ALA A 240 14.91 -9.13 -34.10
N ALA A 241 15.62 -10.26 -34.07
CA ALA A 241 15.64 -11.16 -32.91
C ALA A 241 16.34 -10.51 -31.70
N ASP A 242 17.51 -9.94 -31.91
CA ASP A 242 18.31 -9.27 -30.87
C ASP A 242 17.58 -8.03 -30.32
N ALA A 243 16.98 -7.22 -31.21
CA ALA A 243 16.15 -6.09 -30.80
C ALA A 243 14.94 -6.52 -29.96
N ARG A 244 14.29 -7.66 -30.27
CA ARG A 244 13.19 -8.17 -29.45
C ARG A 244 13.64 -8.58 -28.06
N ALA A 245 14.85 -9.13 -27.92
CA ALA A 245 15.42 -9.48 -26.62
C ALA A 245 15.72 -8.22 -25.79
N LEU A 246 16.40 -7.24 -26.38
CA LEU A 246 16.69 -5.95 -25.73
C LEU A 246 15.41 -5.19 -25.33
N VAL A 247 14.38 -5.20 -26.18
CA VAL A 247 13.09 -4.57 -25.85
C VAL A 247 12.39 -5.27 -24.69
N ALA A 248 12.49 -6.61 -24.61
CA ALA A 248 11.93 -7.34 -23.47
C ALA A 248 12.65 -6.96 -22.17
N GLN A 249 13.99 -6.94 -22.18
CA GLN A 249 14.79 -6.50 -21.04
C GLN A 249 14.47 -5.04 -20.66
N ALA A 250 14.34 -4.15 -21.65
CA ALA A 250 14.01 -2.76 -21.41
C ALA A 250 12.64 -2.60 -20.75
N LYS A 251 11.68 -3.45 -21.12
CA LYS A 251 10.35 -3.44 -20.51
C LYS A 251 10.43 -3.89 -19.06
N ASP A 252 11.12 -4.99 -18.79
CA ASP A 252 11.24 -5.55 -17.44
C ASP A 252 11.94 -4.55 -16.50
N ASN A 253 13.04 -3.93 -16.95
CA ASN A 253 13.76 -2.92 -16.18
C ASN A 253 13.03 -1.57 -16.10
N GLY A 254 12.26 -1.20 -17.13
CA GLY A 254 11.51 0.05 -17.16
C GLY A 254 10.25 0.00 -16.29
N GLN A 255 9.85 -1.18 -15.83
CA GLN A 255 8.68 -1.37 -14.99
C GLN A 255 9.04 -1.21 -13.50
N VAL A 256 8.98 0.03 -13.02
CA VAL A 256 9.24 0.37 -11.62
C VAL A 256 7.99 0.50 -10.76
N TYR A 257 6.82 0.58 -11.39
CA TYR A 257 5.53 0.61 -10.71
C TYR A 257 4.52 -0.34 -11.32
N ALA A 258 3.75 -1.00 -10.46
CA ALA A 258 2.53 -1.71 -10.83
C ALA A 258 1.37 -1.30 -9.91
N VAL A 259 0.42 -0.55 -10.46
CA VAL A 259 -0.73 -0.01 -9.73
C VAL A 259 -1.95 -0.90 -9.92
N ARG A 260 -2.52 -1.42 -8.84
CA ARG A 260 -3.70 -2.30 -8.84
C ARG A 260 -4.83 -1.73 -8.01
N LEU A 261 -6.04 -2.04 -8.45
CA LEU A 261 -7.23 -1.70 -7.68
C LEU A 261 -7.32 -2.61 -6.46
N MET A 262 -7.60 -1.99 -5.32
CA MET A 262 -7.93 -2.66 -4.08
C MET A 262 -9.36 -2.32 -3.69
N ARG A 263 -10.03 -3.24 -3.02
CA ARG A 263 -11.39 -3.02 -2.50
C ARG A 263 -11.46 -3.33 -1.01
N THR A 264 -11.94 -2.39 -0.22
CA THR A 264 -12.23 -2.59 1.20
C THR A 264 -13.65 -3.11 1.39
N VAL A 265 -13.78 -4.25 2.08
CA VAL A 265 -15.05 -4.89 2.43
C VAL A 265 -15.19 -4.90 3.96
N PHE A 266 -16.43 -4.74 4.45
CA PHE A 266 -16.74 -4.59 5.88
C PHE A 266 -15.90 -3.55 6.63
N THR A 267 -15.43 -2.52 5.92
CA THR A 267 -14.58 -1.44 6.46
C THR A 267 -13.13 -1.85 6.73
N THR A 268 -12.82 -3.13 6.93
CA THR A 268 -11.47 -3.53 7.39
C THR A 268 -10.78 -4.59 6.55
N GLN A 269 -11.42 -5.15 5.52
CA GLN A 269 -10.86 -6.27 4.75
C GLN A 269 -10.44 -5.82 3.36
N GLN A 270 -9.14 -5.83 3.08
CA GLN A 270 -8.55 -5.37 1.81
C GLN A 270 -8.49 -6.52 0.82
N ILE A 271 -9.16 -6.36 -0.31
CA ILE A 271 -9.21 -7.38 -1.35
C ILE A 271 -8.40 -6.90 -2.55
N VAL A 272 -7.50 -7.76 -3.00
CA VAL A 272 -6.81 -7.65 -4.30
C VAL A 272 -7.13 -8.85 -5.17
N TYR A 273 -6.85 -8.74 -6.47
CA TYR A 273 -7.13 -9.79 -7.45
C TYR A 273 -5.83 -10.33 -8.02
N ILE A 274 -5.68 -11.65 -8.02
CA ILE A 274 -4.49 -12.35 -8.51
C ILE A 274 -4.87 -13.55 -9.38
N SER A 275 -3.95 -13.99 -10.24
CA SER A 275 -4.00 -15.30 -10.89
C SER A 275 -2.83 -16.15 -10.39
N VAL A 276 -3.07 -17.43 -10.11
CA VAL A 276 -2.04 -18.39 -9.70
C VAL A 276 -1.83 -19.41 -10.79
N ASN A 277 -0.59 -19.57 -11.26
CA ASN A 277 -0.23 -20.48 -12.35
C ASN A 277 -1.07 -20.31 -13.63
N GLY A 278 -1.43 -19.08 -14.01
CA GLY A 278 -2.31 -18.82 -15.15
C GLY A 278 -3.75 -19.31 -14.97
N GLY A 279 -4.17 -19.59 -13.73
CA GLY A 279 -5.56 -19.86 -13.37
C GLY A 279 -6.48 -18.64 -13.48
N PRO A 280 -7.76 -18.76 -13.07
CA PRO A 280 -8.67 -17.62 -13.07
C PRO A 280 -8.16 -16.49 -12.15
N VAL A 281 -8.49 -15.25 -12.51
CA VAL A 281 -8.27 -14.09 -11.63
C VAL A 281 -9.29 -14.13 -10.50
N VAL A 282 -8.82 -14.13 -9.25
CA VAL A 282 -9.66 -14.35 -8.07
C VAL A 282 -9.34 -13.37 -6.92
N PRO A 283 -10.34 -13.07 -6.06
CA PRO A 283 -10.15 -12.18 -4.92
C PRO A 283 -9.41 -12.88 -3.76
N VAL A 284 -8.40 -12.22 -3.23
CA VAL A 284 -7.66 -12.65 -2.02
C VAL A 284 -7.60 -11.51 -1.01
N LEU A 285 -7.59 -11.87 0.27
CA LEU A 285 -7.37 -10.91 1.36
C LEU A 285 -5.89 -10.48 1.34
N LEU A 286 -5.63 -9.17 1.38
CA LEU A 286 -4.30 -8.60 1.52
C LEU A 286 -4.00 -8.37 3.01
N ASP A 287 -3.00 -9.07 3.52
CA ASP A 287 -2.73 -9.19 4.95
C ASP A 287 -1.28 -8.85 5.26
N THR A 288 -1.02 -7.73 5.93
CA THR A 288 0.34 -7.36 6.34
C THR A 288 0.83 -8.17 7.55
N GLY A 289 -0.08 -8.73 8.36
CA GLY A 289 0.20 -9.51 9.57
C GLY A 289 0.74 -10.91 9.32
N SER A 290 0.70 -11.41 8.08
CA SER A 290 1.23 -12.73 7.69
C SER A 290 2.13 -12.65 6.45
N SER A 291 2.79 -13.75 6.09
CA SER A 291 3.54 -13.86 4.82
C SER A 291 3.13 -15.09 4.00
N GLY A 292 3.34 -14.98 2.69
CA GLY A 292 3.08 -16.04 1.71
C GLY A 292 1.61 -16.12 1.26
N LEU A 293 1.33 -16.97 0.27
CA LEU A 293 -0.02 -17.17 -0.27
C LEU A 293 -0.60 -18.50 0.18
N THR A 294 -1.81 -18.45 0.75
CA THR A 294 -2.68 -19.62 0.94
C THR A 294 -3.91 -19.47 0.06
N ILE A 295 -4.24 -20.50 -0.73
CA ILE A 295 -5.35 -20.44 -1.69
C ILE A 295 -6.05 -21.78 -1.87
N ILE A 296 -7.34 -21.73 -2.17
CA ILE A 296 -8.15 -22.91 -2.50
C ILE A 296 -7.73 -23.52 -3.84
N ASN A 297 -7.61 -24.86 -3.90
CA ASN A 297 -7.04 -25.61 -5.03
C ASN A 297 -7.73 -25.31 -6.37
N LYS A 298 -9.06 -25.22 -6.39
CA LYS A 298 -9.81 -25.02 -7.65
C LYS A 298 -9.50 -23.71 -8.38
N TYR A 299 -8.83 -22.75 -7.72
CA TYR A 299 -8.45 -21.46 -8.32
C TYR A 299 -6.98 -21.40 -8.78
N VAL A 300 -6.23 -22.48 -8.59
CA VAL A 300 -4.87 -22.62 -9.09
C VAL A 300 -4.91 -23.25 -10.49
N GLY A 301 -4.20 -22.65 -11.44
CA GLY A 301 -4.02 -23.25 -12.76
C GLY A 301 -3.35 -24.61 -12.65
N GLN A 302 -3.93 -25.65 -13.26
CA GLN A 302 -3.45 -27.02 -13.12
C GLN A 302 -2.46 -27.42 -14.22
N THR A 303 -2.48 -26.71 -15.34
CA THR A 303 -1.55 -26.94 -16.45
C THR A 303 -0.12 -26.61 -16.00
N ASN A 304 0.79 -27.57 -16.13
CA ASN A 304 2.22 -27.41 -15.80
C ASN A 304 2.52 -26.96 -14.36
N LEU A 305 1.63 -27.19 -13.39
CA LEU A 305 1.82 -26.80 -11.98
C LEU A 305 3.04 -27.48 -11.31
N GLY A 306 3.52 -28.58 -11.90
CA GLY A 306 4.61 -29.39 -11.35
C GLY A 306 4.16 -30.27 -10.18
N PRO A 307 5.09 -31.09 -9.63
CA PRO A 307 4.78 -31.96 -8.50
C PRO A 307 4.70 -31.18 -7.17
N PRO A 308 3.95 -31.70 -6.19
CA PRO A 308 3.96 -31.20 -4.81
C PRO A 308 5.37 -31.07 -4.23
N GLN A 309 5.61 -30.00 -3.47
CA GLN A 309 6.90 -29.67 -2.84
C GLN A 309 6.91 -29.93 -1.33
N GLY A 310 5.91 -30.62 -0.82
CA GLY A 310 5.71 -30.93 0.60
C GLY A 310 4.33 -30.52 1.10
N THR A 311 4.00 -30.94 2.31
CA THR A 311 2.72 -30.63 2.97
C THR A 311 2.98 -29.97 4.32
N GLY A 312 1.94 -29.37 4.88
CA GLY A 312 1.99 -28.78 6.21
C GLY A 312 0.61 -28.47 6.77
N THR A 313 0.61 -27.91 7.97
CA THR A 313 -0.58 -27.43 8.65
C THR A 313 -0.39 -25.95 8.96
N GLY A 314 -1.35 -25.14 8.55
CA GLY A 314 -1.38 -23.70 8.81
C GLY A 314 -2.56 -23.35 9.68
N SER A 315 -2.54 -22.13 10.22
CA SER A 315 -3.66 -21.59 10.96
C SER A 315 -3.79 -20.09 10.75
N TYR A 316 -5.02 -19.59 10.80
CA TYR A 316 -5.33 -18.17 10.81
C TYR A 316 -6.34 -17.86 11.91
N GLY A 317 -6.29 -16.62 12.42
CA GLY A 317 -7.20 -16.10 13.43
C GLY A 317 -6.53 -15.83 14.77
N ASP A 318 -7.35 -15.64 15.80
CA ASP A 318 -6.92 -15.24 17.14
C ASP A 318 -7.30 -16.28 18.21
N SER A 319 -7.14 -15.91 19.48
CA SER A 319 -7.49 -16.76 20.63
C SER A 319 -8.98 -17.11 20.73
N THR A 320 -9.84 -16.40 20.01
CA THR A 320 -11.31 -16.55 20.07
C THR A 320 -11.84 -17.27 18.83
N THR A 321 -11.26 -17.01 17.66
CA THR A 321 -11.62 -17.67 16.39
C THR A 321 -10.34 -18.13 15.70
N LEU A 322 -9.97 -19.40 15.88
CA LEU A 322 -8.83 -20.02 15.20
C LEU A 322 -9.32 -21.05 14.19
N VAL A 323 -8.79 -20.99 12.98
CA VAL A 323 -8.98 -22.03 11.96
C VAL A 323 -7.66 -22.66 11.62
N THR A 324 -7.61 -23.99 11.72
CA THR A 324 -6.48 -24.82 11.30
C THR A 324 -6.82 -25.52 9.99
N TYR A 325 -5.86 -25.58 9.06
CA TYR A 325 -6.04 -26.19 7.75
C TYR A 325 -4.76 -26.93 7.33
N ASN A 326 -4.92 -28.05 6.61
CA ASN A 326 -3.81 -28.70 5.93
C ASN A 326 -3.65 -28.14 4.52
N TYR A 327 -2.42 -28.13 4.05
CA TYR A 327 -2.07 -27.64 2.72
C TYR A 327 -0.95 -28.46 2.09
N THR A 328 -0.91 -28.40 0.77
CA THR A 328 0.15 -28.91 -0.08
C THR A 328 0.84 -27.74 -0.78
N ASN A 329 2.18 -27.70 -0.75
CA ASN A 329 2.96 -26.67 -1.41
C ASN A 329 3.18 -26.99 -2.89
N TYR A 330 3.05 -25.98 -3.75
CA TYR A 330 3.44 -26.05 -5.17
C TYR A 330 4.36 -24.89 -5.51
N LEU A 331 5.40 -25.14 -6.30
CA LEU A 331 6.30 -24.10 -6.78
C LEU A 331 5.71 -23.49 -8.05
N THR A 332 5.16 -22.29 -7.98
CA THR A 332 4.46 -21.66 -9.11
C THR A 332 4.45 -20.14 -9.02
N THR A 333 3.97 -19.48 -10.07
CA THR A 333 3.93 -18.03 -10.20
C THR A 333 2.59 -17.45 -9.74
N VAL A 334 2.64 -16.19 -9.32
CA VAL A 334 1.45 -15.38 -9.05
C VAL A 334 1.51 -14.11 -9.89
N ASP A 335 0.43 -13.84 -10.60
CA ASP A 335 0.26 -12.67 -11.47
C ASP A 335 -0.74 -11.71 -10.82
N PHE A 336 -0.27 -10.51 -10.50
CA PHE A 336 -1.08 -9.40 -9.98
C PHE A 336 -1.71 -8.57 -11.11
N GLY A 337 -1.51 -8.96 -12.37
CA GLY A 337 -1.81 -8.20 -13.58
C GLY A 337 -0.64 -7.30 -13.98
N GLY A 338 -0.79 -6.65 -15.14
CA GLY A 338 0.05 -5.53 -15.63
C GLY A 338 1.56 -5.68 -15.42
N GLY A 339 2.12 -6.86 -15.68
CA GLY A 339 3.55 -7.17 -15.62
C GLY A 339 4.12 -7.51 -14.24
N ALA A 340 3.33 -7.39 -13.17
CA ALA A 340 3.74 -7.79 -11.82
C ALA A 340 3.49 -9.28 -11.63
N VAL A 341 4.42 -10.09 -12.16
CA VAL A 341 4.39 -11.56 -12.05
C VAL A 341 5.59 -12.00 -11.24
N THR A 342 5.37 -12.79 -10.19
CA THR A 342 6.46 -13.30 -9.36
C THR A 342 7.29 -14.35 -10.11
N GLU A 343 8.56 -14.49 -9.73
CA GLU A 343 9.25 -15.77 -9.95
C GLU A 343 8.51 -16.93 -9.25
N PRO A 344 8.70 -18.19 -9.68
CA PRO A 344 8.06 -19.33 -9.02
C PRO A 344 8.44 -19.41 -7.53
N PHE A 345 7.44 -19.50 -6.66
CA PHE A 345 7.61 -19.62 -5.21
C PHE A 345 6.61 -20.63 -4.63
N LYS A 346 6.81 -21.02 -3.37
CA LYS A 346 5.94 -21.99 -2.70
C LYS A 346 4.58 -21.38 -2.36
N VAL A 347 3.56 -21.75 -3.12
CA VAL A 347 2.15 -21.45 -2.83
C VAL A 347 1.56 -22.57 -1.98
N ARG A 348 0.91 -22.21 -0.86
CA ARG A 348 0.16 -23.14 -0.02
C ARG A 348 -1.22 -23.37 -0.62
N VAL A 349 -1.44 -24.55 -1.19
CA VAL A 349 -2.73 -24.94 -1.74
C VAL A 349 -3.49 -25.74 -0.69
N VAL A 350 -4.64 -25.25 -0.26
CA VAL A 350 -5.45 -25.88 0.79
C VAL A 350 -5.91 -27.25 0.33
N ASP A 351 -5.71 -28.26 1.19
CA ASP A 351 -6.14 -29.62 0.89
C ASP A 351 -7.67 -29.73 0.85
N PRO A 352 -8.26 -30.56 -0.04
CA PRO A 352 -9.72 -30.67 -0.19
C PRO A 352 -10.49 -30.90 1.12
N THR A 353 -9.90 -31.63 2.06
CA THR A 353 -10.51 -31.93 3.37
C THR A 353 -10.55 -30.72 4.31
N SER A 354 -9.72 -29.70 4.08
CA SER A 354 -9.62 -28.50 4.89
C SER A 354 -10.29 -27.27 4.27
N GLU A 355 -10.72 -27.34 3.01
CA GLU A 355 -11.30 -26.20 2.29
C GLU A 355 -12.50 -25.60 3.01
N ALA A 356 -13.43 -26.43 3.51
CA ALA A 356 -14.61 -25.93 4.23
C ALA A 356 -14.24 -25.15 5.50
N SER A 357 -13.28 -25.65 6.28
CA SER A 357 -12.79 -24.99 7.49
C SER A 357 -12.06 -23.69 7.15
N TYR A 358 -11.15 -23.72 6.16
CA TYR A 358 -10.43 -22.53 5.70
C TYR A 358 -11.38 -21.45 5.19
N LEU A 359 -12.39 -21.84 4.41
CA LEU A 359 -13.42 -20.93 3.94
C LEU A 359 -14.31 -20.44 5.08
N ASN A 360 -14.53 -21.17 6.17
CA ASN A 360 -15.27 -20.61 7.30
C ASN A 360 -14.54 -19.40 7.91
N TYR A 361 -13.21 -19.37 7.86
CA TYR A 361 -12.40 -18.20 8.22
C TYR A 361 -12.44 -17.11 7.15
N SER A 362 -12.20 -17.46 5.88
CA SER A 362 -12.02 -16.48 4.79
C SER A 362 -13.34 -16.03 4.11
N ASN A 363 -14.43 -16.80 4.22
CA ASN A 363 -15.73 -16.58 3.59
C ASN A 363 -16.87 -16.20 4.54
N ALA A 364 -16.68 -16.01 5.85
CA ALA A 364 -17.76 -15.48 6.70
C ALA A 364 -18.05 -14.00 6.34
N GLY A 365 -18.70 -13.79 5.20
CA GLY A 365 -19.15 -12.53 4.62
C GLY A 365 -18.22 -11.86 3.57
N VAL A 366 -16.91 -12.13 3.56
CA VAL A 366 -15.93 -11.31 2.79
C VAL A 366 -15.84 -11.69 1.30
N GLY A 367 -15.95 -12.98 0.99
CA GLY A 367 -15.96 -13.51 -0.37
C GLY A 367 -14.57 -13.68 -1.02
N VAL A 368 -13.52 -13.86 -0.23
CA VAL A 368 -12.16 -14.13 -0.71
C VAL A 368 -11.88 -15.64 -0.78
N VAL A 369 -10.97 -16.05 -1.66
CA VAL A 369 -10.65 -17.47 -1.87
C VAL A 369 -9.23 -17.86 -1.45
N GLY A 370 -8.54 -16.90 -0.84
CA GLY A 370 -7.18 -17.02 -0.33
C GLY A 370 -6.80 -15.82 0.52
N THR A 371 -5.69 -15.99 1.23
CA THR A 371 -5.04 -14.94 2.02
C THR A 371 -3.63 -14.74 1.47
N LEU A 372 -3.34 -13.52 1.08
CA LEU A 372 -2.05 -13.06 0.61
C LEU A 372 -1.36 -12.27 1.73
N GLY A 373 -0.45 -12.96 2.41
CA GLY A 373 0.44 -12.36 3.39
C GLY A 373 1.58 -11.59 2.72
N ILE A 374 1.75 -10.32 3.07
CA ILE A 374 2.78 -9.41 2.54
C ILE A 374 3.73 -8.85 3.61
N GLY A 375 3.70 -9.37 4.83
CA GLY A 375 4.67 -9.02 5.88
C GLY A 375 6.07 -9.54 5.57
N ALA A 376 7.11 -8.75 5.85
CA ALA A 376 8.50 -9.07 5.53
C ALA A 376 9.14 -10.14 6.46
N ASN A 377 8.70 -10.19 7.71
CA ASN A 377 9.38 -10.81 8.84
C ASN A 377 8.40 -11.70 9.62
N THR A 378 7.84 -12.71 8.95
CA THR A 378 7.01 -13.74 9.61
C THR A 378 7.56 -15.15 9.37
N PRO A 379 7.46 -16.06 10.36
CA PRO A 379 7.90 -17.46 10.23
C PRO A 379 7.17 -18.27 9.14
N SER A 380 6.13 -17.71 8.51
CA SER A 380 5.33 -18.38 7.47
C SER A 380 6.04 -18.48 6.12
N GLY A 381 7.23 -17.89 5.97
CA GLY A 381 8.07 -17.97 4.77
C GLY A 381 8.31 -16.60 4.10
N PRO A 382 9.02 -16.57 2.96
CA PRO A 382 9.33 -15.33 2.27
C PRO A 382 8.06 -14.65 1.78
N THR A 383 8.05 -13.33 1.86
CA THR A 383 6.98 -12.53 1.30
C THR A 383 7.07 -12.54 -0.23
N MET A 384 6.00 -12.95 -0.89
CA MET A 384 6.01 -13.19 -2.34
C MET A 384 6.14 -11.91 -3.17
N THR A 385 5.73 -10.76 -2.63
CA THR A 385 5.85 -9.46 -3.31
C THR A 385 7.31 -9.03 -3.42
N ALA A 386 8.18 -9.51 -2.53
CA ALA A 386 9.65 -9.36 -2.67
C ALA A 386 10.27 -10.28 -3.74
N LEU A 387 9.47 -11.10 -4.43
CA LEU A 387 9.87 -11.95 -5.57
C LEU A 387 9.37 -11.39 -6.92
N LEU A 388 8.88 -10.15 -6.94
CA LEU A 388 8.56 -9.44 -8.17
C LEU A 388 9.85 -9.02 -8.93
N PRO A 389 9.77 -8.79 -10.24
CA PRO A 389 10.94 -8.41 -11.04
C PRO A 389 11.35 -6.95 -10.82
N GLY A 390 12.64 -6.65 -11.01
CA GLY A 390 13.15 -5.28 -11.00
C GLY A 390 12.90 -4.54 -9.68
N GLU A 391 12.51 -3.27 -9.76
CA GLU A 391 12.17 -2.43 -8.60
C GLU A 391 10.77 -2.71 -8.04
N LEU A 392 9.94 -3.56 -8.69
CA LEU A 392 8.63 -3.91 -8.16
C LEU A 392 8.69 -4.66 -6.82
N LYS A 393 9.85 -5.26 -6.51
CA LYS A 393 10.09 -5.99 -5.27
C LYS A 393 10.48 -5.11 -4.09
N ASP A 394 10.60 -3.80 -4.27
CA ASP A 394 11.06 -2.87 -3.23
C ASP A 394 10.06 -2.77 -2.08
N GLY A 395 8.77 -2.91 -2.40
CA GLY A 395 7.73 -2.78 -1.40
C GLY A 395 6.34 -2.68 -2.00
N VAL A 396 5.38 -2.41 -1.11
CA VAL A 396 3.96 -2.33 -1.43
C VAL A 396 3.34 -1.14 -0.71
N LEU A 397 2.82 -0.17 -1.46
CA LEU A 397 1.94 0.85 -0.92
C LEU A 397 0.50 0.31 -0.86
N MET A 398 -0.13 0.42 0.30
CA MET A 398 -1.58 0.24 0.45
C MET A 398 -2.21 1.60 0.68
N TYR A 399 -3.18 1.98 -0.17
CA TYR A 399 -3.87 3.24 -0.03
C TYR A 399 -5.40 3.06 -0.18
N GLU A 400 -6.11 3.06 0.95
CA GLU A 400 -7.54 2.73 1.01
C GLU A 400 -8.48 3.90 0.72
N ASN A 401 -9.71 3.54 0.35
CA ASN A 401 -10.88 4.42 0.37
C ASN A 401 -10.75 5.75 -0.41
N ILE A 402 -9.96 5.76 -1.48
CA ILE A 402 -9.80 6.90 -2.38
C ILE A 402 -11.14 7.26 -3.03
N ILE A 403 -11.90 6.26 -3.48
CA ILE A 403 -13.22 6.43 -4.09
C ILE A 403 -14.19 5.39 -3.51
N GLY A 404 -14.94 5.79 -2.47
CA GLY A 404 -15.84 4.88 -1.76
C GLY A 404 -15.06 3.71 -1.16
N PRO A 405 -15.43 2.44 -1.41
CA PRO A 405 -14.70 1.28 -0.90
C PRO A 405 -13.45 0.94 -1.72
N TYR A 406 -13.11 1.72 -2.75
CA TYR A 406 -12.01 1.41 -3.65
C TYR A 406 -10.76 2.23 -3.30
N GLY A 407 -9.62 1.55 -3.34
CA GLY A 407 -8.29 2.11 -3.12
C GLY A 407 -7.28 1.54 -4.12
N LEU A 408 -6.00 1.76 -3.85
CA LEU A 408 -4.90 1.30 -4.69
C LEU A 408 -3.91 0.48 -3.88
N VAL A 409 -3.31 -0.49 -4.56
CA VAL A 409 -2.08 -1.16 -4.15
C VAL A 409 -1.02 -0.85 -5.19
N VAL A 410 0.14 -0.37 -4.77
CA VAL A 410 1.25 -0.02 -5.68
C VAL A 410 2.47 -0.85 -5.31
N PHE A 411 2.89 -1.73 -6.20
CA PHE A 411 4.19 -2.41 -6.10
C PHE A 411 5.27 -1.50 -6.66
N GLY A 412 6.43 -1.44 -6.01
CA GLY A 412 7.55 -0.58 -6.39
C GLY A 412 8.13 0.22 -5.22
N PRO A 413 9.10 1.11 -5.48
CA PRO A 413 9.65 2.01 -4.46
C PRO A 413 8.59 2.94 -3.88
N ASN A 414 8.67 3.33 -2.60
CA ASN A 414 7.64 4.20 -1.99
C ASN A 414 7.41 5.49 -2.82
N PRO A 415 6.21 5.64 -3.43
CA PRO A 415 5.91 6.81 -4.25
C PRO A 415 5.51 8.02 -3.42
N LEU A 416 5.33 7.88 -2.10
CA LEU A 416 4.92 8.96 -1.21
C LEU A 416 6.04 9.33 -0.22
N PRO A 417 6.03 10.56 0.29
CA PRO A 417 6.92 10.95 1.37
C PRO A 417 6.43 10.36 2.71
N SER A 418 7.32 9.66 3.40
CA SER A 418 7.04 9.08 4.71
C SER A 418 7.03 10.13 5.82
N LYS A 419 5.99 10.13 6.65
CA LYS A 419 5.90 10.93 7.89
C LYS A 419 6.81 10.36 8.99
N GLY A 420 6.89 9.04 9.03
CA GLY A 420 7.64 8.25 10.00
C GLY A 420 7.41 6.78 9.73
N SER A 421 8.21 5.92 10.37
CA SER A 421 8.11 4.48 10.16
C SER A 421 8.21 3.71 11.47
N ILE A 422 7.73 2.47 11.41
CA ILE A 422 8.00 1.43 12.40
C ILE A 422 8.96 0.46 11.72
N SER A 423 10.15 0.30 12.30
CA SER A 423 11.12 -0.69 11.82
C SER A 423 10.64 -2.10 12.11
N GLY A 424 10.91 -3.02 11.18
CA GLY A 424 10.30 -4.34 11.14
C GLY A 424 8.99 -4.35 10.34
N GLY A 425 8.46 -5.53 10.08
CA GLY A 425 7.16 -5.69 9.42
C GLY A 425 6.76 -7.16 9.32
N PRO A 426 5.65 -7.60 9.93
CA PRO A 426 4.63 -6.80 10.60
C PRO A 426 4.99 -6.34 12.00
N ILE A 427 5.97 -6.99 12.67
CA ILE A 427 6.27 -6.70 14.08
C ILE A 427 7.32 -5.60 14.21
N GLY A 428 7.00 -4.58 15.00
CA GLY A 428 7.96 -3.53 15.37
C GLY A 428 7.59 -2.84 16.69
N ASP A 429 8.47 -1.94 17.12
CA ASP A 429 8.33 -1.18 18.35
C ASP A 429 7.70 0.20 18.07
N TRP A 430 6.78 0.61 18.93
CA TRP A 430 6.10 1.91 18.88
C TRP A 430 5.66 2.37 20.27
N GLN A 431 5.17 3.60 20.37
CA GLN A 431 4.56 4.13 21.60
C GLN A 431 3.07 4.35 21.37
N VAL A 432 2.23 3.98 22.35
CA VAL A 432 0.80 4.31 22.34
C VAL A 432 0.49 5.29 23.47
N GLN A 433 -0.28 6.32 23.15
CA GLN A 433 -0.82 7.27 24.11
C GLN A 433 -2.33 7.16 24.12
N ILE A 434 -2.90 6.98 25.31
CA ILE A 434 -4.34 6.93 25.53
C ILE A 434 -4.78 8.25 26.17
N ASN A 435 -5.72 8.92 25.52
CA ASN A 435 -6.14 10.29 25.82
C ASN A 435 -4.91 11.22 25.92
N ASP A 436 -4.80 11.95 27.02
CA ASP A 436 -3.68 12.86 27.30
C ASP A 436 -2.69 12.23 28.31
N GLY A 437 -2.72 10.90 28.46
CA GLY A 437 -1.82 10.15 29.35
C GLY A 437 -0.38 10.12 28.86
N THR A 438 0.51 9.47 29.61
CA THR A 438 1.89 9.26 29.18
C THR A 438 1.95 8.19 28.08
N PRO A 439 2.66 8.41 26.95
CA PRO A 439 2.90 7.36 25.97
C PRO A 439 3.62 6.17 26.61
N VAL A 440 3.18 4.95 26.28
CA VAL A 440 3.77 3.70 26.77
C VAL A 440 4.28 2.83 25.61
N PRO A 441 5.42 2.14 25.79
CA PRO A 441 6.02 1.39 24.71
C PRO A 441 5.28 0.08 24.47
N LEU A 442 5.10 -0.28 23.20
CA LEU A 442 4.54 -1.54 22.77
C LEU A 442 5.38 -2.13 21.64
N ARG A 443 5.41 -3.45 21.57
CA ARG A 443 5.92 -4.20 20.43
C ARG A 443 4.78 -5.03 19.86
N GLY A 444 4.43 -4.86 18.59
CA GLY A 444 3.22 -5.48 18.05
C GLY A 444 3.18 -5.53 16.52
N ASN A 445 2.07 -6.03 15.98
CA ASN A 445 1.81 -6.13 14.54
C ASN A 445 1.16 -4.89 13.94
N VAL A 446 1.73 -4.33 12.88
CA VAL A 446 1.02 -3.45 11.95
C VAL A 446 0.30 -4.33 10.93
N ASP A 447 -0.99 -4.55 11.13
CA ASP A 447 -1.73 -5.66 10.52
C ASP A 447 -3.07 -5.21 9.91
N SER A 448 -3.10 -5.12 8.57
CA SER A 448 -4.31 -4.82 7.80
C SER A 448 -5.42 -5.87 7.97
N GLY A 449 -5.05 -7.15 8.15
CA GLY A 449 -5.96 -8.26 8.41
C GLY A 449 -6.50 -8.31 9.84
N GLY A 450 -5.90 -7.56 10.76
CA GLY A 450 -6.21 -7.54 12.20
C GLY A 450 -7.54 -6.86 12.58
N VAL A 451 -8.37 -6.50 11.60
CA VAL A 451 -9.70 -5.87 11.77
C VAL A 451 -9.61 -4.54 12.54
N TRP A 452 -9.85 -4.53 13.85
CA TRP A 452 -9.78 -3.34 14.71
C TRP A 452 -8.60 -3.37 15.67
N GLY A 453 -7.79 -4.42 15.62
CA GLY A 453 -6.60 -4.56 16.43
C GLY A 453 -6.89 -4.97 17.88
N GLY A 454 -5.83 -4.94 18.68
CA GLY A 454 -5.86 -5.32 20.07
C GLY A 454 -4.80 -4.56 20.89
N LEU A 455 -5.17 -4.18 22.11
CA LEU A 455 -4.27 -3.54 23.08
C LEU A 455 -4.31 -4.30 24.41
N PRO A 456 -3.18 -4.39 25.12
CA PRO A 456 -3.17 -5.01 26.42
C PRO A 456 -3.81 -4.09 27.46
N ASP A 457 -4.49 -4.69 28.45
CA ASP A 457 -5.22 -3.98 29.51
C ASP A 457 -4.39 -2.92 30.26
N TRP A 458 -3.13 -3.22 30.60
CA TRP A 458 -2.24 -2.27 31.29
C TRP A 458 -1.92 -1.03 30.47
N ALA A 459 -1.93 -1.11 29.14
CA ALA A 459 -1.62 0.03 28.27
C ALA A 459 -2.80 1.00 28.17
N VAL A 460 -4.02 0.53 28.48
CA VAL A 460 -5.25 1.32 28.33
C VAL A 460 -5.83 1.82 29.66
N GLY A 461 -5.54 1.14 30.77
CA GLY A 461 -5.98 1.53 32.11
C GLY A 461 -7.50 1.76 32.18
N ASP A 462 -7.92 2.84 32.83
CA ASP A 462 -9.34 3.17 33.07
C ASP A 462 -10.13 3.52 31.79
N ALA A 463 -9.45 3.70 30.65
CA ALA A 463 -10.10 3.90 29.36
C ALA A 463 -10.77 2.63 28.83
N ALA A 464 -10.47 1.46 29.41
CA ALA A 464 -11.18 0.22 29.11
C ALA A 464 -12.64 0.27 29.60
N GLN A 465 -13.51 -0.38 28.83
CA GLN A 465 -14.88 -0.73 29.14
C GLN A 465 -15.10 -2.17 28.65
N GLU A 466 -15.11 -3.10 29.59
CA GLU A 466 -15.11 -4.54 29.30
C GLU A 466 -13.90 -4.91 28.41
N SER A 467 -14.12 -5.61 27.31
CA SER A 467 -13.09 -6.02 26.35
C SER A 467 -12.82 -4.98 25.26
N LYS A 468 -13.22 -3.71 25.45
CA LYS A 468 -13.10 -2.62 24.47
C LYS A 468 -12.64 -1.31 25.12
N LEU A 469 -12.27 -0.31 24.32
CA LEU A 469 -12.08 1.06 24.78
C LEU A 469 -13.42 1.80 24.85
N ARG A 470 -13.55 2.73 25.81
CA ARG A 470 -14.71 3.62 25.90
C ARG A 470 -14.81 4.49 24.64
N PRO A 471 -16.00 4.66 24.03
CA PRO A 471 -16.20 5.66 22.99
C PRO A 471 -15.79 7.06 23.46
N GLY A 472 -15.15 7.83 22.59
CA GLY A 472 -14.56 9.14 22.89
C GLY A 472 -13.09 9.08 23.32
N THR A 473 -12.54 7.89 23.60
CA THR A 473 -11.12 7.72 23.90
C THR A 473 -10.27 8.11 22.68
N ARG A 474 -9.28 8.99 22.87
CA ARG A 474 -8.28 9.29 21.84
C ARG A 474 -7.14 8.29 21.95
N VAL A 475 -6.74 7.71 20.82
CA VAL A 475 -5.58 6.82 20.73
C VAL A 475 -4.61 7.46 19.75
N SER A 476 -3.39 7.71 20.21
CA SER A 476 -2.30 8.26 19.39
C SER A 476 -1.14 7.29 19.39
N VAL A 477 -0.61 6.98 18.21
CA VAL A 477 0.51 6.05 18.04
C VAL A 477 1.70 6.80 17.46
N TYR A 478 2.86 6.63 18.08
CA TYR A 478 4.10 7.31 17.73
C TYR A 478 5.18 6.30 17.34
N THR A 479 6.24 6.79 16.72
CA THR A 479 7.51 6.07 16.54
C THR A 479 8.05 5.54 17.88
N ALA A 480 8.96 4.57 17.83
CA ALA A 480 9.52 3.92 19.03
C ALA A 480 10.13 4.91 20.05
N ASP A 481 10.72 6.00 19.56
CA ASP A 481 11.27 7.10 20.37
C ASP A 481 10.21 8.03 20.99
N GLY A 482 8.93 7.87 20.62
CA GLY A 482 7.81 8.70 21.06
C GLY A 482 7.76 10.10 20.48
N LEU A 483 8.65 10.45 19.54
CA LEU A 483 8.79 11.82 19.04
C LEU A 483 7.88 12.12 17.85
N THR A 484 7.66 11.16 16.96
CA THR A 484 6.90 11.36 15.73
C THR A 484 5.54 10.69 15.84
N LEU A 485 4.47 11.48 15.87
CA LEU A 485 3.11 10.95 15.78
C LEU A 485 2.92 10.28 14.42
N LEU A 486 2.62 8.98 14.39
CA LEU A 486 2.31 8.25 13.16
C LEU A 486 0.86 8.49 12.77
N TYR A 487 -0.08 8.11 13.65
CA TYR A 487 -1.51 8.32 13.45
C TYR A 487 -2.24 8.55 14.78
N THR A 488 -3.43 9.14 14.70
CA THR A 488 -4.32 9.32 15.84
C THR A 488 -5.77 9.12 15.42
N TYR A 489 -6.59 8.56 16.30
CA TYR A 489 -8.01 8.40 16.08
C TYR A 489 -8.81 8.51 17.38
N VAL A 490 -10.11 8.72 17.25
CA VAL A 490 -11.05 8.70 18.38
C VAL A 490 -11.91 7.45 18.26
N VAL A 491 -11.99 6.69 19.34
CA VAL A 491 -12.78 5.48 19.45
C VAL A 491 -14.26 5.84 19.36
N GLY A 492 -14.97 5.19 18.44
CA GLY A 492 -16.42 5.18 18.32
C GLY A 492 -16.99 3.78 18.57
N THR A 493 -18.22 3.55 18.14
CA THR A 493 -18.92 2.27 18.41
C THR A 493 -18.47 1.12 17.51
N LYS A 494 -17.67 1.39 16.47
CA LYS A 494 -17.33 0.38 15.43
C LYS A 494 -15.83 0.18 15.22
N ASN A 495 -14.96 1.01 15.79
CA ASN A 495 -13.52 1.01 15.54
C ASN A 495 -12.70 0.86 16.83
N SER A 496 -13.24 0.18 17.84
CA SER A 496 -12.52 -0.06 19.09
C SER A 496 -11.66 -1.33 19.00
N PRO A 497 -10.36 -1.26 19.35
CA PRO A 497 -9.54 -2.45 19.53
C PRO A 497 -10.10 -3.34 20.62
N ASN A 498 -9.80 -4.64 20.53
CA ASN A 498 -10.02 -5.60 21.62
C ASN A 498 -9.04 -5.32 22.76
N ILE A 499 -9.51 -5.40 23.99
CA ILE A 499 -8.65 -5.35 25.18
C ILE A 499 -8.47 -6.77 25.70
N TYR A 500 -7.22 -7.16 25.92
CA TYR A 500 -6.88 -8.49 26.40
C TYR A 500 -5.92 -8.43 27.61
N PRO A 501 -6.01 -9.39 28.54
CA PRO A 501 -5.09 -9.48 29.66
C PRO A 501 -3.70 -9.95 29.20
N VAL A 502 -2.62 -9.42 29.79
CA VAL A 502 -1.23 -9.77 29.44
C VAL A 502 -0.93 -11.27 29.55
N THR A 503 -1.66 -12.00 30.40
CA THR A 503 -1.50 -13.46 30.54
C THR A 503 -1.98 -14.25 29.32
N ALA A 504 -2.56 -13.59 28.31
CA ALA A 504 -2.90 -14.20 27.02
C ALA A 504 -1.62 -14.47 26.22
N THR A 505 -1.12 -15.70 26.30
CA THR A 505 0.14 -16.18 25.73
C THR A 505 0.25 -16.13 24.19
N ILE A 506 -0.77 -15.63 23.48
CA ILE A 506 -0.87 -15.64 22.02
C ILE A 506 -1.32 -14.30 21.41
N SER A 507 -1.37 -13.22 22.18
CA SER A 507 -1.87 -11.92 21.70
C SER A 507 -0.79 -10.84 21.79
N ASN A 508 -0.17 -10.54 20.65
CA ASN A 508 0.63 -9.32 20.49
C ASN A 508 -0.30 -8.11 20.29
N PRO A 509 0.10 -6.91 20.74
CA PRO A 509 -0.55 -5.68 20.33
C PRO A 509 -0.69 -5.65 18.80
N ASN A 510 -1.83 -5.19 18.31
CA ASN A 510 -2.16 -5.22 16.89
C ASN A 510 -2.87 -3.92 16.52
N THR A 511 -2.42 -3.23 15.48
CA THR A 511 -3.03 -1.96 15.04
C THR A 511 -4.42 -2.14 14.42
N GLY A 512 -4.69 -3.34 13.90
CA GLY A 512 -5.77 -3.59 12.95
C GLY A 512 -5.64 -2.72 11.71
N ASN A 513 -6.77 -2.57 11.02
CA ASN A 513 -6.86 -1.80 9.79
C ASN A 513 -6.89 -0.27 9.99
N ILE A 514 -6.87 0.20 11.24
CA ILE A 514 -7.04 1.63 11.57
C ILE A 514 -6.02 2.54 10.85
N PRO A 515 -4.70 2.28 10.89
CA PRO A 515 -3.77 3.14 10.17
C PRO A 515 -4.01 3.21 8.66
N PHE A 516 -4.38 2.08 8.03
CA PHE A 516 -4.66 2.00 6.59
C PHE A 516 -5.94 2.75 6.19
N GLN A 517 -6.91 2.88 7.10
CA GLN A 517 -8.10 3.72 6.89
C GLN A 517 -7.80 5.22 6.98
N LEU A 518 -6.78 5.61 7.75
CA LEU A 518 -6.45 7.01 8.01
C LEU A 518 -5.53 7.60 6.93
N GLY A 519 -4.76 6.75 6.24
CA GLY A 519 -3.86 7.19 5.18
C GLY A 519 -3.11 6.02 4.55
N PRO A 520 -2.27 6.30 3.54
CA PRO A 520 -1.43 5.30 2.93
C PRO A 520 -0.38 4.76 3.90
N VAL A 521 -0.13 3.47 3.77
CA VAL A 521 0.94 2.77 4.49
C VAL A 521 1.75 2.00 3.46
N TYR A 522 3.07 2.22 3.45
CA TYR A 522 4.01 1.53 2.59
C TYR A 522 4.79 0.49 3.38
N ILE A 523 4.85 -0.74 2.86
CA ILE A 523 5.70 -1.80 3.39
C ILE A 523 7.00 -1.81 2.58
N ASP A 524 8.12 -1.53 3.24
CA ASP A 524 9.46 -1.53 2.67
C ASP A 524 10.13 -2.90 2.86
N TYR A 525 10.63 -3.48 1.78
CA TYR A 525 11.44 -4.71 1.78
C TYR A 525 12.92 -4.46 1.51
N GLY A 526 13.31 -3.21 1.26
CA GLY A 526 14.69 -2.78 0.96
C GLY A 526 15.53 -2.42 2.18
N THR A 527 15.04 -2.65 3.40
CA THR A 527 15.77 -2.22 4.61
C THR A 527 17.11 -2.96 4.74
N PRO A 528 18.21 -2.29 5.18
CA PRO A 528 19.52 -2.92 5.29
C PRO A 528 19.57 -4.14 6.23
N ASP A 529 18.75 -4.15 7.26
CA ASP A 529 18.60 -5.26 8.22
C ASP A 529 17.66 -6.36 7.73
N ARG A 530 16.93 -6.11 6.63
CA ARG A 530 15.98 -7.00 5.96
C ARG A 530 14.82 -7.47 6.83
N LEU A 531 14.54 -6.75 7.92
CA LEU A 531 13.37 -6.98 8.74
C LEU A 531 12.13 -6.27 8.18
N GLY A 532 12.31 -5.46 7.14
CA GLY A 532 11.30 -4.59 6.55
C GLY A 532 11.02 -3.35 7.39
N ALA A 533 10.18 -2.45 6.88
CA ALA A 533 9.65 -1.32 7.63
C ALA A 533 8.24 -0.96 7.18
N MET A 534 7.43 -0.44 8.10
CA MET A 534 6.09 0.09 7.81
C MET A 534 6.15 1.62 7.84
N HIS A 535 6.07 2.25 6.68
CA HIS A 535 6.07 3.70 6.52
C HIS A 535 4.64 4.23 6.53
N PHE A 536 4.41 5.27 7.33
CA PHE A 536 3.14 5.98 7.40
C PHE A 536 3.29 7.23 6.55
N ASP A 537 2.64 7.23 5.40
CA ASP A 537 2.91 8.22 4.39
C ASP A 537 2.05 9.46 4.55
N VAL A 538 2.64 10.59 4.16
CA VAL A 538 1.93 11.85 4.02
C VAL A 538 1.10 11.75 2.76
N TRP A 539 -0.22 11.79 2.94
CA TRP A 539 -1.17 11.80 1.84
C TRP A 539 -1.81 13.15 1.69
#